data_AF-A0A1J4VK05-F1
#
_entry.id   AF-A0A1J4VK05-F1
#
_cell.length_a   1.000
_cell.length_b   1.000
_cell.length_c   1.000
_cell.angle_alpha   90.00
_cell.angle_beta   90.00
_cell.angle_gamma   90.00
#
_symmetry.space_group_name_H-M   'P 1'
#
loop_
_entity.id
_entity.type
_entity.pdbx_description
1 polymer ?
#
loop_
_entity_poly.entity_id
_entity_poly.type
_entity_poly.pdbx_seq_one_letter_code
_entity_poly.pdbx_strand_id
1 'polypeptide(L)'
;MNYTIQQKPLVNNHRSSSSIISTPYNKPRTDLGRLSSNKYAQDSTSNPYGQHGSPYSPTSINNQYGKYGSQYSATSVNNQYATSAPKIYGSDGTYLGKLSKNKYDPESTSNPYGKYGSQYSPTSINNPYGKYGSKYSSQSANNPYASSSNAPIILGD
;
A
#
# COMPACT_ATOMS: atom_id res chain seq x y z
N MET A 1 42.45 -35.70 -20.73
CA MET A 1 42.72 -34.42 -20.04
C MET A 1 41.70 -33.41 -20.53
N ASN A 2 40.99 -32.80 -19.58
CA ASN A 2 39.68 -32.19 -19.77
C ASN A 2 39.72 -30.85 -20.51
N TYR A 3 38.76 -30.63 -21.40
CA TYR A 3 38.49 -29.36 -22.05
C TYR A 3 37.60 -28.50 -21.15
N THR A 4 38.10 -27.35 -20.69
CA THR A 4 37.33 -26.38 -19.91
C THR A 4 36.62 -25.40 -20.83
N ILE A 5 35.28 -25.45 -20.86
CA ILE A 5 34.46 -24.40 -21.49
C ILE A 5 34.24 -23.29 -20.46
N GLN A 6 34.80 -22.11 -20.74
CA GLN A 6 34.51 -20.87 -20.01
C GLN A 6 33.08 -20.42 -20.36
N GLN A 7 32.14 -20.55 -19.41
CA GLN A 7 30.80 -19.99 -19.55
C GLN A 7 30.88 -18.46 -19.44
N LYS A 8 30.37 -17.78 -20.47
CA LYS A 8 30.19 -16.33 -20.50
C LYS A 8 29.09 -15.94 -19.50
N PRO A 9 29.30 -14.96 -18.60
CA PRO A 9 28.29 -14.60 -17.62
C PRO A 9 27.07 -13.95 -18.29
N LEU A 10 25.88 -14.47 -17.97
CA LEU A 10 24.58 -13.91 -18.35
C LEU A 10 24.36 -12.60 -17.57
N VAL A 11 24.13 -11.52 -18.30
CA VAL A 11 23.75 -10.22 -17.74
C VAL A 11 22.27 -10.28 -17.34
N ASN A 12 21.98 -10.57 -16.06
CA ASN A 12 20.63 -10.43 -15.52
C ASN A 12 20.38 -8.98 -15.11
N ASN A 13 19.78 -8.25 -16.04
CA ASN A 13 19.27 -6.89 -15.86
C ASN A 13 17.93 -6.95 -15.10
N HIS A 14 17.97 -6.95 -13.77
CA HIS A 14 16.81 -6.55 -12.95
C HIS A 14 17.25 -5.52 -11.92
N ARG A 15 17.34 -4.27 -12.38
CA ARG A 15 17.29 -3.11 -11.50
C ARG A 15 15.86 -2.95 -10.99
N SER A 16 15.68 -3.20 -9.69
CA SER A 16 14.73 -2.44 -8.88
C SER A 16 15.47 -2.04 -7.62
N SER A 17 16.22 -0.95 -7.72
CA SER A 17 16.85 -0.28 -6.60
C SER A 17 15.75 0.07 -5.59
N SER A 18 15.70 -0.66 -4.48
CA SER A 18 14.97 -0.22 -3.29
C SER A 18 15.57 1.12 -2.87
N SER A 19 14.85 2.21 -3.13
CA SER A 19 15.20 3.54 -2.63
C SER A 19 15.06 3.53 -1.11
N ILE A 20 16.14 3.16 -0.42
CA ILE A 20 16.30 3.32 1.03
C ILE A 20 16.29 4.81 1.36
N ILE A 21 15.13 5.33 1.77
CA ILE A 21 15.00 6.66 2.36
C ILE A 21 15.61 6.58 3.77
N SER A 22 16.81 7.13 3.92
CA SER A 22 17.56 7.16 5.19
C SER A 22 16.94 8.17 6.15
N THR A 23 16.30 7.67 7.21
CA THR A 23 15.99 8.43 8.43
C THR A 23 16.63 7.70 9.61
N PRO A 24 17.02 8.38 10.71
CA PRO A 24 17.89 7.84 11.77
C PRO A 24 17.27 6.70 12.62
N TYR A 25 16.12 6.14 12.23
CA TYR A 25 15.49 4.98 12.85
C TYR A 25 15.00 4.01 11.78
N ASN A 26 15.90 3.15 11.32
CA ASN A 26 15.67 2.27 10.16
C ASN A 26 14.93 1.00 10.58
N LYS A 27 13.69 1.14 11.06
CA LYS A 27 12.79 0.00 11.22
C LYS A 27 12.28 -0.40 9.83
N PRO A 28 12.59 -1.60 9.32
CA PRO A 28 12.11 -2.02 8.02
C PRO A 28 10.58 -2.03 8.04
N ARG A 29 9.97 -1.46 6.99
CA ARG A 29 8.53 -1.48 6.78
C ARG A 29 8.17 -2.62 5.84
N THR A 30 7.07 -3.30 6.13
CA THR A 30 6.50 -4.33 5.27
C THR A 30 5.75 -3.67 4.12
N ASP A 31 6.08 -4.03 2.89
CA ASP A 31 5.27 -3.65 1.72
C ASP A 31 3.97 -4.46 1.72
N LEU A 32 2.83 -3.75 1.83
CA LEU A 32 1.49 -4.33 1.80
C LEU A 32 0.78 -4.10 0.45
N GLY A 33 1.52 -3.66 -0.56
CA GLY A 33 1.05 -3.48 -1.92
C GLY A 33 0.48 -2.09 -2.20
N ARG A 34 -0.19 -1.98 -3.34
CA ARG A 34 -0.80 -0.75 -3.85
C ARG A 34 -2.27 -0.70 -3.51
N LEU A 35 -2.68 0.37 -2.85
CA LEU A 35 -4.09 0.70 -2.65
C LEU A 35 -4.68 1.10 -4.02
N SER A 36 -5.31 0.15 -4.70
CA SER A 36 -5.84 0.35 -6.05
C SER A 36 -7.11 -0.46 -6.25
N SER A 37 -8.11 0.13 -6.92
CA SER A 37 -9.33 -0.56 -7.36
C SER A 37 -9.14 -1.42 -8.61
N ASN A 38 -7.97 -1.35 -9.26
CA ASN A 38 -7.64 -2.19 -10.39
C ASN A 38 -7.39 -3.63 -9.92
N LYS A 39 -8.37 -4.51 -10.10
CA LYS A 39 -8.29 -5.93 -9.70
C LYS A 39 -7.36 -6.82 -10.53
N TYR A 40 -6.83 -6.31 -11.63
CA TYR A 40 -5.94 -7.07 -12.53
C TYR A 40 -4.47 -6.74 -12.31
N ALA A 41 -4.16 -5.63 -11.62
CA ALA A 41 -2.79 -5.30 -11.29
C ALA A 41 -2.21 -6.29 -10.26
N GLN A 42 -0.96 -6.70 -10.45
CA GLN A 42 -0.31 -7.75 -9.66
C GLN A 42 -0.13 -7.38 -8.17
N ASP A 43 0.23 -6.13 -7.91
CA ASP A 43 0.50 -5.56 -6.59
C ASP A 43 -0.72 -4.86 -5.96
N SER A 44 -1.87 -4.92 -6.62
CA SER A 44 -3.10 -4.28 -6.16
C SER A 44 -3.73 -5.01 -4.97
N THR A 45 -4.15 -4.25 -3.96
CA THR A 45 -4.98 -4.75 -2.85
C THR A 45 -6.35 -5.23 -3.30
N SER A 46 -6.83 -4.86 -4.49
CA SER A 46 -8.09 -5.37 -5.04
C SER A 46 -7.93 -6.61 -5.92
N ASN A 47 -6.71 -7.13 -6.11
CA ASN A 47 -6.49 -8.38 -6.82
C ASN A 47 -6.55 -9.58 -5.86
N PRO A 48 -7.65 -10.37 -5.83
CA PRO A 48 -7.82 -11.47 -4.87
C PRO A 48 -6.89 -12.66 -5.14
N TYR A 49 -6.28 -12.71 -6.32
CA TYR A 49 -5.31 -13.74 -6.69
C TYR A 49 -3.86 -13.26 -6.49
N GLY A 50 -3.66 -11.96 -6.26
CA GLY A 50 -2.35 -11.35 -6.02
C GLY A 50 -1.92 -11.45 -4.56
N GLN A 51 -0.61 -11.32 -4.32
CA GLN A 51 -0.02 -11.42 -2.97
C GLN A 51 -0.61 -10.41 -1.98
N HIS A 52 -0.96 -9.20 -2.44
CA HIS A 52 -1.39 -8.10 -1.56
C HIS A 52 -2.90 -7.94 -1.43
N GLY A 53 -3.68 -8.55 -2.34
CA GLY A 53 -5.14 -8.53 -2.29
C GLY A 53 -5.77 -9.87 -1.87
N SER A 54 -5.02 -10.97 -1.91
CA SER A 54 -5.53 -12.30 -1.55
C SER A 54 -5.97 -12.38 -0.08
N PRO A 55 -7.13 -12.98 0.25
CA PRO A 55 -7.57 -13.16 1.63
C PRO A 55 -6.73 -14.18 2.41
N TYR A 56 -5.82 -14.91 1.75
CA TYR A 56 -4.99 -15.93 2.38
C TYR A 56 -3.54 -15.50 2.60
N SER A 57 -3.11 -14.40 1.99
CA SER A 57 -1.72 -13.94 2.08
C SER A 57 -1.44 -13.28 3.45
N PRO A 58 -0.28 -13.53 4.08
CA PRO A 58 0.10 -12.90 5.35
C PRO A 58 0.34 -11.38 5.24
N THR A 59 0.70 -10.88 4.05
CA THR A 59 0.94 -9.44 3.80
C THR A 59 -0.27 -8.71 3.22
N SER A 60 -1.40 -9.40 3.05
CA SER A 60 -2.63 -8.81 2.54
C SER A 60 -3.43 -8.15 3.65
N ILE A 61 -3.89 -6.93 3.39
CA ILE A 61 -4.84 -6.22 4.26
C ILE A 61 -6.25 -6.84 4.24
N ASN A 62 -6.53 -7.71 3.27
CA ASN A 62 -7.81 -8.43 3.15
C ASN A 62 -7.82 -9.78 3.88
N ASN A 63 -6.67 -10.21 4.43
CA ASN A 63 -6.62 -11.43 5.21
C ASN A 63 -7.17 -11.18 6.62
N GLN A 64 -8.42 -11.61 6.84
CA GLN A 64 -9.14 -11.46 8.11
C GLN A 64 -8.50 -12.19 9.30
N TYR A 65 -7.61 -13.14 9.04
CA TYR A 65 -6.83 -13.85 10.07
C TYR A 65 -5.39 -13.32 10.17
N GLY A 66 -5.00 -12.41 9.28
CA GLY A 66 -3.65 -11.88 9.17
C GLY A 66 -3.38 -10.69 10.08
N LYS A 67 -2.08 -10.39 10.26
CA LYS A 67 -1.59 -9.24 11.05
C LYS A 67 -2.16 -7.90 10.57
N TYR A 68 -2.37 -7.74 9.26
CA TYR A 68 -2.77 -6.48 8.65
C TYR A 68 -4.27 -6.39 8.30
N GLY A 69 -4.99 -7.51 8.24
CA GLY A 69 -6.42 -7.54 7.91
C GLY A 69 -7.37 -8.01 9.02
N SER A 70 -6.87 -8.52 10.14
CA SER A 70 -7.72 -8.98 11.25
C SER A 70 -8.30 -7.87 12.11
N GLN A 71 -9.51 -8.07 12.62
CA GLN A 71 -10.15 -7.11 13.55
C GLN A 71 -9.43 -6.96 14.91
N TYR A 72 -8.47 -7.85 15.23
CA TYR A 72 -7.84 -7.94 16.55
C TYR A 72 -6.45 -7.32 16.61
N SER A 73 -5.72 -7.28 15.49
CA SER A 73 -4.33 -6.80 15.48
C SER A 73 -4.26 -5.28 15.61
N ALA A 74 -3.33 -4.78 16.43
CA ALA A 74 -3.05 -3.36 16.58
C ALA A 74 -2.53 -2.71 15.28
N THR A 75 -1.98 -3.52 14.35
CA THR A 75 -1.48 -3.08 13.04
C THR A 75 -2.45 -3.35 11.89
N SER A 76 -3.70 -3.72 12.18
CA SER A 76 -4.67 -4.00 11.12
C SER A 76 -5.45 -2.78 10.68
N VAL A 77 -5.76 -2.75 9.38
CA VAL A 77 -6.70 -1.80 8.78
C VAL A 77 -8.13 -1.96 9.33
N ASN A 78 -8.51 -3.16 9.76
CA ASN A 78 -9.89 -3.50 10.16
C ASN A 78 -10.15 -3.41 11.67
N ASN A 79 -9.12 -3.20 12.48
CA ASN A 79 -9.27 -2.99 13.92
C ASN A 79 -9.74 -1.55 14.19
N GLN A 80 -10.91 -1.41 14.83
CA GLN A 80 -11.51 -0.13 15.20
C GLN A 80 -10.73 0.67 16.24
N TYR A 81 -9.76 0.03 16.91
CA TYR A 81 -8.86 0.64 17.89
C TYR A 81 -7.38 0.41 17.53
N ALA A 82 -7.07 0.21 16.24
CA ALA A 82 -5.70 0.07 15.79
C ALA A 82 -4.83 1.25 16.28
N THR A 83 -3.69 0.94 16.87
CA THR A 83 -2.72 1.93 17.38
C THR A 83 -1.48 2.06 16.49
N SER A 84 -1.27 1.11 15.58
CA SER A 84 -0.12 1.06 14.67
C SER A 84 -0.55 0.65 13.26
N ALA A 85 -1.67 1.22 12.80
CA ALA A 85 -2.23 0.93 11.49
C ALA A 85 -1.25 1.24 10.34
N PRO A 86 -1.36 0.55 9.19
CA PRO A 86 -0.47 0.78 8.05
C PRO A 86 -0.59 2.20 7.51
N LYS A 87 0.51 2.73 6.99
CA LYS A 87 0.62 4.10 6.46
C LYS A 87 0.47 4.08 4.94
N ILE A 88 -0.18 5.10 4.39
CA ILE A 88 -0.38 5.26 2.94
C ILE A 88 0.51 6.39 2.43
N TYR A 89 1.18 6.17 1.31
CA TYR A 89 1.92 7.21 0.59
C TYR A 89 1.50 7.25 -0.87
N GLY A 90 1.31 8.45 -1.41
CA GLY A 90 1.16 8.66 -2.84
C GLY A 90 2.41 8.24 -3.60
N SER A 91 2.27 7.98 -4.89
CA SER A 91 3.41 7.69 -5.79
C SER A 91 4.43 8.83 -5.88
N ASP A 92 4.03 10.05 -5.48
CA ASP A 92 4.90 11.22 -5.36
C ASP A 92 5.51 11.40 -3.96
N GLY A 93 5.34 10.43 -3.06
CA GLY A 93 5.85 10.48 -1.69
C GLY A 93 4.95 11.25 -0.70
N THR A 94 3.83 11.82 -1.14
CA THR A 94 2.89 12.51 -0.24
C THR A 94 2.33 11.53 0.79
N TYR A 95 2.45 11.85 2.08
CA TYR A 95 1.79 11.06 3.13
C TYR A 95 0.27 11.27 3.09
N LEU A 96 -0.49 10.17 3.03
CA LEU A 96 -1.95 10.16 2.88
C LEU A 96 -2.68 9.61 4.12
N GLY A 97 -1.98 9.47 5.25
CA GLY A 97 -2.55 9.04 6.53
C GLY A 97 -2.40 7.54 6.80
N LYS A 98 -3.10 7.07 7.83
CA LYS A 98 -3.14 5.67 8.24
C LYS A 98 -4.38 4.99 7.66
N LEU A 99 -4.17 3.89 6.93
CA LEU A 99 -5.25 3.01 6.49
C LEU A 99 -5.83 2.29 7.70
N SER A 100 -6.90 2.84 8.27
CA SER A 100 -7.46 2.35 9.53
C SER A 100 -8.97 2.53 9.58
N LYS A 101 -9.64 1.63 10.30
CA LYS A 101 -11.06 1.73 10.69
C LYS A 101 -11.26 2.55 11.98
N ASN A 102 -10.19 2.91 12.68
CA ASN A 102 -10.27 3.71 13.89
C ASN A 102 -10.67 5.16 13.54
N LYS A 103 -11.93 5.51 13.73
CA LYS A 103 -12.47 6.85 13.46
C LYS A 103 -12.00 7.94 14.44
N TYR A 104 -11.36 7.54 15.54
CA TYR A 104 -10.88 8.46 16.58
C TYR A 104 -9.41 8.85 16.39
N ASP A 105 -8.65 8.11 15.58
CA ASP A 105 -7.28 8.50 15.23
C ASP A 105 -7.33 9.71 14.26
N PRO A 106 -6.67 10.84 14.59
CA PRO A 106 -6.66 12.03 13.74
C PRO A 106 -6.01 11.79 12.36
N GLU A 107 -5.16 10.78 12.23
CA GLU A 107 -4.51 10.40 10.97
C GLU A 107 -5.27 9.33 10.17
N SER A 108 -6.36 8.80 10.72
CA SER A 108 -7.10 7.71 10.10
C SER A 108 -7.86 8.12 8.85
N THR A 109 -7.80 7.28 7.82
CA THR A 109 -8.64 7.40 6.62
C THR A 109 -10.13 7.19 6.92
N SER A 110 -10.50 6.63 8.07
CA SER A 110 -11.92 6.49 8.48
C SER A 110 -12.40 7.62 9.39
N ASN A 111 -11.56 8.62 9.69
CA ASN A 111 -11.99 9.81 10.43
C ASN A 111 -12.49 10.89 9.43
N PRO A 112 -13.81 11.08 9.27
CA PRO A 112 -14.35 12.03 8.27
C PRO A 112 -14.06 13.50 8.60
N TYR A 113 -13.73 13.78 9.86
CA TYR A 113 -13.33 15.12 10.32
C TYR A 113 -11.81 15.32 10.26
N GLY A 114 -11.04 14.25 10.07
CA GLY A 114 -9.59 14.26 9.97
C GLY A 114 -9.09 14.67 8.58
N LYS A 115 -7.86 15.20 8.52
CA LYS A 115 -7.21 15.62 7.27
C LYS A 115 -7.11 14.51 6.22
N TYR A 116 -6.98 13.25 6.64
CA TYR A 116 -6.73 12.13 5.73
C TYR A 116 -7.97 11.26 5.44
N GLY A 117 -9.03 11.38 6.25
CA GLY A 117 -10.29 10.68 6.02
C GLY A 117 -11.41 11.57 5.44
N SER A 118 -11.30 12.90 5.58
CA SER A 118 -12.31 13.83 5.07
C SER A 118 -12.44 13.78 3.55
N GLN A 119 -13.68 13.75 3.04
CA GLN A 119 -13.99 13.81 1.61
C GLN A 119 -13.64 15.15 0.93
N TYR A 120 -13.31 16.18 1.72
CA TYR A 120 -12.99 17.51 1.19
C TYR A 120 -11.48 17.78 1.14
N SER A 121 -10.68 16.94 1.79
CA SER A 121 -9.23 17.16 1.88
C SER A 121 -8.51 16.76 0.59
N PRO A 122 -7.54 17.56 0.11
CA PRO A 122 -6.75 17.21 -1.08
C PRO A 122 -5.83 16.00 -0.88
N THR A 123 -5.47 15.67 0.36
CA THR A 123 -4.62 14.51 0.70
C THR A 123 -5.40 13.27 1.13
N SER A 124 -6.73 13.30 1.01
CA SER A 124 -7.60 12.18 1.38
C SER A 124 -7.86 11.27 0.18
N ILE A 125 -7.73 9.96 0.41
CA ILE A 125 -8.14 8.92 -0.55
C ILE A 125 -9.67 8.82 -0.70
N ASN A 126 -10.43 9.47 0.20
CA ASN A 126 -11.89 9.51 0.15
C ASN A 126 -12.42 10.75 -0.57
N ASN A 127 -11.56 11.66 -1.03
CA ASN A 127 -12.01 12.83 -1.77
C ASN A 127 -12.32 12.45 -3.23
N PRO A 128 -13.60 12.45 -3.65
CA PRO A 128 -14.00 11.99 -4.98
C PRO A 128 -13.54 12.90 -6.13
N TYR A 129 -13.12 14.12 -5.81
CA TYR A 129 -12.53 15.09 -6.75
C TYR A 129 -11.01 15.24 -6.55
N GLY A 130 -10.45 14.55 -5.55
CA GLY A 130 -9.06 14.65 -5.16
C GLY A 130 -8.12 13.83 -6.05
N LYS A 131 -6.85 14.22 -6.00
CA LYS A 131 -5.75 13.54 -6.71
C LYS A 131 -5.62 12.07 -6.32
N TYR A 132 -5.88 11.72 -5.07
CA TYR A 132 -5.67 10.37 -4.53
C TYR A 132 -6.95 9.55 -4.34
N GLY A 133 -8.13 10.17 -4.47
CA GLY A 133 -9.42 9.53 -4.24
C GLY A 133 -10.40 9.57 -5.41
N SER A 134 -10.16 10.38 -6.44
CA SER A 134 -11.06 10.47 -7.59
C SER A 134 -11.01 9.24 -8.50
N LYS A 135 -12.08 8.93 -9.21
CA LYS A 135 -12.08 7.83 -10.20
C LYS A 135 -11.32 8.13 -11.49
N TYR A 136 -10.77 9.34 -11.62
CA TYR A 136 -10.19 9.86 -12.86
C TYR A 136 -8.67 10.08 -12.78
N SER A 137 -8.16 10.42 -11.60
CA SER A 137 -6.72 10.65 -11.43
C SER A 137 -5.92 9.37 -11.60
N SER A 138 -4.77 9.46 -12.28
CA SER A 138 -3.83 8.34 -12.43
C SER A 138 -3.13 7.95 -11.12
N GLN A 139 -3.14 8.83 -10.11
CA GLN A 139 -2.55 8.59 -8.79
C GLN A 139 -3.57 8.18 -7.73
N SER A 140 -4.81 7.92 -8.14
CA SER A 140 -5.90 7.61 -7.23
C SER A 140 -6.00 6.13 -6.90
N ALA A 141 -6.34 5.86 -5.65
CA ALA A 141 -6.72 4.53 -5.20
C ALA A 141 -8.00 4.01 -5.89
N ASN A 142 -8.91 4.91 -6.28
CA ASN A 142 -10.23 4.55 -6.77
C ASN A 142 -10.34 4.50 -8.29
N ASN A 143 -9.26 4.77 -9.04
CA ASN A 143 -9.27 4.69 -10.50
C ASN A 143 -8.93 3.25 -10.97
N PRO A 144 -9.88 2.48 -11.52
CA PRO A 144 -9.63 1.10 -11.94
C PRO A 144 -8.75 0.98 -13.20
N TYR A 145 -8.51 2.08 -13.90
CA TYR A 145 -7.67 2.15 -15.10
C TYR A 145 -6.28 2.72 -14.82
N ALA A 146 -6.00 3.17 -13.59
CA ALA A 146 -4.68 3.63 -13.22
C ALA A 146 -3.68 2.47 -13.25
N SER A 147 -2.47 2.75 -13.74
CA SER A 147 -1.31 1.87 -13.53
C SER A 147 -1.07 1.73 -12.03
N SER A 148 -0.84 0.51 -11.55
CA SER A 148 -0.61 0.28 -10.12
C SER A 148 0.66 0.96 -9.61
N SER A 149 1.66 1.17 -10.46
CA SER A 149 2.85 1.96 -10.13
C SER A 149 2.54 3.38 -9.67
N ASN A 150 1.43 3.96 -10.15
CA ASN A 150 0.98 5.31 -9.79
C ASN A 150 0.03 5.32 -8.59
N ALA A 151 -0.56 4.19 -8.25
CA ALA A 151 -1.46 4.07 -7.11
C ALA A 151 -0.69 4.23 -5.77
N PRO A 152 -1.37 4.70 -4.71
CA PRO A 152 -0.75 4.83 -3.39
C PRO A 152 -0.20 3.50 -2.88
N ILE A 153 0.98 3.53 -2.26
CA ILE A 153 1.60 2.37 -1.61
C ILE A 153 1.20 2.31 -0.13
N ILE A 154 1.02 1.09 0.39
CA ILE A 154 0.71 0.83 1.80
C ILE A 154 1.94 0.20 2.46
N LEU A 155 2.39 0.81 3.56
CA LEU A 155 3.55 0.36 4.32
C LEU A 155 3.13 0.02 5.75
N GLY A 156 3.31 -1.24 6.14
CA GLY A 156 3.08 -1.74 7.49
C GLY A 156 4.33 -1.66 8.36
N ASP A 157 4.14 -1.47 9.66
CA ASP A 157 5.17 -1.68 10.68
C ASP A 157 5.17 -3.17 11.15
#